data_AF-A0A2V6PGY6-F1
#
_entry.id   AF-A0A2V6PGY6-F1
#
_cell.length_a   1.000
_cell.length_b   1.000
_cell.length_c   1.000
_cell.angle_alpha   90.00
_cell.angle_beta   90.00
_cell.angle_gamma   90.00
#
_symmetry.space_group_name_H-M   'P 1'
#
loop_
_entity.id
_entity.type
_entity.pdbx_description
1 polymer ?
#
loop_
_entity_poly.entity_id
_entity_poly.type
_entity_poly.pdbx_seq_one_letter_code
_entity_poly.pdbx_strand_id
1 'polypeptide(L)' 'MEESTRAVVTSDGWKLCLRDHDLNELYNLKVDPIEAHNLYYTGKYDAVIARGRDEIHRWQEMTEDRLKI' A
#
# COMPACT_ATOMS: atom_id res chain seq x y z
N MET A 1 4.42 -18.21 11.49
CA MET A 1 4.30 -17.62 10.15
C MET A 1 4.89 -16.23 10.26
N GLU A 2 5.95 -15.93 9.51
CA GLU A 2 6.41 -14.55 9.36
C GLU A 2 5.55 -13.94 8.26
N GLU A 3 4.79 -12.90 8.59
CA GLU A 3 4.06 -12.06 7.64
C GLU A 3 4.80 -10.73 7.56
N SER A 4 4.97 -10.19 6.36
CA SER A 4 5.51 -8.86 6.15
C SER A 4 4.49 -7.94 5.51
N THR A 5 4.45 -6.73 6.05
CA THR A 5 3.62 -5.64 5.52
C THR A 5 4.48 -4.42 5.27
N ARG A 6 4.25 -3.74 4.16
CA ARG A 6 4.75 -2.38 3.92
C ARG A 6 3.62 -1.48 3.50
N ALA A 7 3.67 -0.26 4.03
CA ALA A 7 2.67 0.73 3.74
C ALA A 7 3.32 2.04 3.30
N VAL A 8 2.63 2.75 2.42
CA VAL A 8 2.97 4.12 2.05
C VAL A 8 1.72 4.99 2.20
N VAL A 9 1.92 6.18 2.76
CA VAL A 9 0.90 7.24 2.80
C VAL A 9 1.42 8.39 1.97
N THR A 10 0.70 8.71 0.90
CA THR A 10 1.08 9.78 -0.03
C THR A 10 0.51 11.12 0.41
N SER A 11 1.17 12.20 0.02
CA SER A 11 0.73 13.57 0.36
C SER A 11 -0.63 13.96 -0.25
N ASP A 12 -1.03 13.30 -1.34
CA ASP A 12 -2.36 13.47 -1.94
C ASP A 12 -3.47 12.66 -1.26
N GLY A 13 -3.15 11.95 -0.16
CA GLY A 13 -4.11 11.36 0.76
C GLY A 13 -4.44 9.88 0.50
N TRP A 14 -3.58 9.15 -0.20
CA TRP A 14 -3.75 7.71 -0.38
C TRP A 14 -2.91 6.94 0.61
N LYS A 15 -3.45 5.83 1.10
CA LYS A 15 -2.72 4.81 1.85
C LYS A 15 -2.78 3.50 1.09
N LEU A 16 -1.62 2.92 0.82
CA LEU A 16 -1.49 1.57 0.26
C LEU A 16 -0.77 0.70 1.28
N CYS A 17 -1.32 -0.48 1.58
CA CYS A 17 -0.65 -1.53 2.34
C CYS A 17 -0.49 -2.77 1.44
N LEU A 18 0.74 -3.26 1.30
CA LEU A 18 1.05 -4.52 0.64
C LEU A 18 1.47 -5.57 1.67
N ARG A 19 0.98 -6.79 1.49
CA ARG A 19 1.19 -7.94 2.36
C ARG A 19 1.58 -9.16 1.53
N ASP A 20 2.46 -9.98 2.06
CA ASP A 20 2.94 -11.19 1.39
C ASP A 20 2.00 -12.40 1.55
N HIS A 21 1.28 -12.46 2.67
CA HIS A 21 0.42 -13.60 3.03
C HIS A 21 -1.06 -13.25 3.23
N ASP A 22 -1.42 -11.97 3.39
CA ASP A 22 -2.79 -11.52 3.64
C ASP A 22 -3.24 -10.50 2.59
N LEU A 23 -4.45 -9.94 2.76
CA LEU A 23 -5.07 -9.05 1.80
C LEU A 23 -4.37 -7.69 1.75
N ASN A 24 -4.02 -7.29 0.53
CA ASN A 24 -3.61 -5.93 0.24
C ASN A 24 -4.76 -4.93 0.45
N GLU A 25 -4.40 -3.70 0.81
CA GLU A 25 -5.34 -2.66 1.19
C GLU A 25 -5.04 -1.34 0.51
N LEU A 26 -6.08 -0.64 0.06
CA LEU A 26 -5.98 0.71 -0.49
C LEU A 26 -7.09 1.58 0.09
N TYR A 27 -6.72 2.72 0.66
CA TYR A 27 -7.65 3.69 1.24
C TYR A 27 -7.40 5.09 0.70
N ASN A 28 -8.48 5.86 0.52
CA ASN A 28 -8.41 7.28 0.27
C ASN A 28 -8.76 8.03 1.55
N LEU A 29 -7.74 8.48 2.28
CA LEU A 29 -7.88 9.08 3.60
C LEU A 29 -8.61 10.44 3.58
N LYS A 30 -8.75 11.08 2.41
CA LYS A 30 -9.53 12.31 2.28
C LYS A 30 -11.04 12.07 2.36
N VAL A 31 -11.50 10.91 1.90
CA VAL A 31 -12.93 10.55 1.91
C VAL A 31 -13.27 9.50 2.97
N ASP A 32 -12.29 8.68 3.33
CA ASP A 32 -12.41 7.59 4.29
C ASP A 32 -11.23 7.61 5.28
N PRO A 33 -11.18 8.61 6.19
CA PRO A 33 -10.07 8.79 7.13
C PRO A 33 -9.98 7.68 8.19
N ILE A 34 -11.03 6.87 8.34
CA ILE A 34 -11.09 5.75 9.27
C ILE A 34 -10.78 4.40 8.59
N GLU A 35 -10.44 4.41 7.29
CA GLU A 35 -10.03 3.21 6.54
C GLU A 35 -11.09 2.10 6.54
N ALA A 36 -12.37 2.46 6.45
CA ALA A 36 -13.47 1.50 6.51
C ALA A 36 -13.70 0.73 5.20
N HIS A 37 -13.25 1.27 4.07
CA HIS A 37 -13.55 0.75 2.73
C HIS A 37 -12.27 0.44 1.95
N ASN A 38 -11.87 -0.83 1.93
CA ASN A 38 -10.74 -1.27 1.13
C ASN A 38 -11.06 -1.19 -0.37
N LEU A 39 -10.37 -0.29 -1.08
CA LEU A 39 -10.54 -0.03 -2.51
C LEU A 39 -9.64 -0.90 -3.41
N TYR A 40 -8.73 -1.69 -2.85
CA TYR A 40 -7.68 -2.39 -3.59
C TYR A 40 -8.25 -3.32 -4.66
N TYR A 41 -9.29 -4.08 -4.30
CA TYR A 41 -9.90 -5.10 -5.16
C TYR A 41 -10.98 -4.55 -6.11
N THR A 42 -11.19 -3.22 -6.15
CA THR A 42 -12.22 -2.62 -6.99
C THR A 42 -11.85 -2.55 -8.47
N GLY A 43 -10.57 -2.68 -8.81
CA GLY A 43 -10.04 -2.55 -10.18
C GLY A 43 -10.13 -1.13 -10.75
N LYS A 44 -10.43 -0.12 -9.93
CA LYS A 44 -10.63 1.27 -10.36
C LYS A 44 -9.40 2.17 -10.16
N TYR A 45 -8.42 1.72 -9.38
CA TYR A 45 -7.34 2.57 -8.87
C TYR A 45 -5.94 2.04 -9.18
N ASP A 46 -5.80 1.31 -10.30
CA ASP A 46 -4.54 0.65 -10.69
C ASP A 46 -3.35 1.62 -10.76
N ALA A 47 -3.57 2.84 -11.26
CA ALA A 47 -2.53 3.87 -11.32
C ALA A 47 -2.03 4.31 -9.93
N VAL A 48 -2.94 4.38 -8.95
CA VAL A 48 -2.60 4.73 -7.57
C VAL A 48 -1.84 3.58 -6.91
N ILE A 49 -2.30 2.35 -7.12
CA ILE A 49 -1.64 1.14 -6.61
C ILE A 49 -0.23 1.02 -7.17
N ALA A 50 -0.06 1.20 -8.48
CA ALA A 50 1.24 1.13 -9.14
C ALA A 50 2.21 2.18 -8.56
N ARG A 51 1.78 3.44 -8.45
CA ARG A 51 2.59 4.51 -7.85
C ARG A 51 3.00 4.19 -6.41
N GLY A 52 2.06 3.73 -5.59
CA GLY A 52 2.35 3.38 -4.19
C GLY A 52 3.30 2.18 -4.08
N ARG A 53 3.15 1.17 -4.95
CA ARG A 53 4.07 0.03 -5.02
C ARG A 53 5.49 0.47 -5.38
N ASP A 54 5.62 1.34 -6.37
CA ASP A 54 6.93 1.89 -6.77
C ASP A 54 7.59 2.67 -5.63
N GLU A 55 6.82 3.46 -4.87
CA GLU A 55 7.31 4.18 -3.69
C GLU A 55 7.79 3.22 -2.60
N ILE A 56 7.05 2.14 -2.33
CA ILE A 56 7.45 1.11 -1.37
C ILE A 56 8.74 0.42 -1.83
N HIS A 57 8.83 -0.04 -3.09
CA HIS A 57 10.03 -0.71 -3.58
C HIS A 57 11.28 0.20 -3.53
N ARG A 58 11.15 1.47 -3.91
CA ARG A 58 12.24 2.44 -3.77
C ARG A 58 12.67 2.61 -2.31
N TRP A 59 11.72 2.68 -1.39
CA TRP A 59 12.03 2.75 0.03
C TRP A 59 12.75 1.48 0.52
N GLN A 60 12.32 0.29 0.07
CA GLN A 60 12.98 -0.95 0.41
C GLN A 60 14.44 -0.98 -0.09
N GLU A 61 14.67 -0.57 -1.34
CA GLU A 61 16.01 -0.45 -1.91
C GLU A 61 16.89 0.52 -1.11
N MET A 62 16.38 1.70 -0.78
CA MET A 62 17.12 2.73 -0.03
C MET A 62 17.48 2.31 1.40
N THR A 63 16.69 1.42 1.99
CA THR A 63 16.84 0.98 3.40
C THR A 63 17.42 -0.42 3.53
N GLU A 64 17.78 -1.05 2.40
CA GLU A 64 18.18 -2.46 2.32
C GLU A 64 17.16 -3.41 2.98
N ASP A 65 15.88 -3.04 2.97
CA ASP A 65 14.82 -3.89 3.48
C ASP A 65 14.60 -5.09 2.55
N ARG A 66 14.84 -6.29 3.07
CA ARG A 66 14.77 -7.55 2.32
C ARG A 66 13.47 -8.32 2.54
N LEU A 67 12.50 -7.75 3.27
CA LEU A 67 11.21 -8.40 3.45
C LEU A 67 10.43 -8.43 2.14
N LYS A 68 9.69 -9.53 1.94
CA LYS A 68 8.84 -9.70 0.76
C LYS A 68 7.53 -8.95 0.94
N ILE A 69 6.98 -8.46 -0.16
CA ILE A 69 5.66 -7.84 -0.26
C ILE A 69 5.07 -8.12 -1.64
#